data_AF-A0A8R2A833-F1
#
_entry.id   AF-A0A8R2A833-F1
#
_cell.length_a   1.000
_cell.length_b   1.000
_cell.length_c   1.000
_cell.angle_alpha   90.00
_cell.angle_beta   90.00
_cell.angle_gamma   90.00
#
_symmetry.space_group_name_H-M   'P 1'
#
loop_
_entity.id
_entity.type
_entity.pdbx_description
1 polymer ?
#
loop_
_entity_poly.entity_id
_entity_poly.type
_entity_poly.pdbx_seq_one_letter_code
_entity_poly.pdbx_strand_id
1 'polypeptide(L)'
;MSQKWIHEYAVNEEYNPLSVYDLLEPSNWVHHTPSITEKGVTQAWTNIIESGEDLQQKSGSIEYGCKIRMNLEIGRGDGDQLEIFRNLSNDAYMGEMPPWKFELTNRFDHTNSYATIRSNLWPGAHAVARENLLDYTYHGWGHKWGAFSFTVQPLSGYQLSNFYKDDIGMTTEMGDPTPEDELEYLAIVNKRKERRSRRKINALRPFSAADEDEERILNQHDYE
;
A
#
# COMPACT_ATOMS: atom_id res chain seq x y z
N MET A 1 11.84 -12.07 15.02
CA MET A 1 10.96 -13.11 15.57
C MET A 1 9.55 -12.81 15.09
N SER A 2 8.99 -13.66 14.24
CA SER A 2 7.65 -13.46 13.66
C SER A 2 6.63 -13.45 14.80
N GLN A 3 5.95 -12.32 15.00
CA GLN A 3 4.75 -12.28 15.82
C GLN A 3 3.74 -13.21 15.13
N LYS A 4 3.61 -14.43 15.65
CA LYS A 4 2.47 -15.28 15.32
C LYS A 4 1.24 -14.53 15.78
N TRP A 5 0.36 -14.20 14.85
CA TRP A 5 -0.97 -13.71 15.15
C TRP A 5 -1.72 -14.84 15.84
N ILE A 6 -1.65 -14.87 17.17
CA ILE A 6 -2.54 -15.70 17.98
C ILE A 6 -3.84 -14.94 18.01
N HIS A 7 -4.79 -15.36 17.17
CA HIS A 7 -6.18 -15.02 17.42
C HIS A 7 -6.51 -15.65 18.77
N GLU A 8 -6.69 -14.82 19.80
CA GLU A 8 -6.98 -15.30 21.15
C GLU A 8 -8.44 -15.76 21.18
N TYR A 9 -8.66 -17.02 20.82
CA TYR A 9 -9.97 -17.64 20.94
C TYR A 9 -10.20 -18.03 22.40
N ALA A 10 -11.35 -17.65 22.95
CA ALA A 10 -11.84 -18.22 24.19
C ALA A 10 -12.54 -19.55 23.88
N VAL A 11 -12.08 -20.63 24.50
CA VAL A 11 -12.72 -21.95 24.36
C VAL A 11 -14.05 -21.93 25.12
N ASN A 12 -15.12 -22.40 24.47
CA ASN A 12 -16.41 -22.57 25.15
C ASN A 12 -16.38 -23.83 26.03
N GLU A 13 -16.33 -23.66 27.35
CA GLU A 13 -16.32 -24.77 28.32
C GLU A 13 -17.64 -25.54 28.37
N GLU A 14 -18.75 -24.93 27.95
CA GLU A 14 -20.09 -25.53 27.93
C GLU A 14 -20.40 -26.24 26.59
N TYR A 15 -19.41 -26.39 25.71
CA TYR A 15 -19.61 -27.04 24.42
C TYR A 15 -19.98 -28.52 24.59
N ASN A 16 -21.16 -28.90 24.09
CA ASN A 16 -21.57 -30.28 24.00
C ASN A 16 -21.18 -30.85 22.63
N PRO A 17 -20.31 -31.88 22.58
CA PRO A 17 -19.89 -32.47 21.32
C PRO A 17 -21.06 -33.00 20.49
N LEU A 18 -20.99 -32.72 19.19
CA LEU A 18 -21.98 -33.18 18.21
C LEU A 18 -21.80 -34.66 17.90
N SER A 19 -22.88 -35.30 17.45
CA SER A 19 -22.79 -36.68 16.95
C SER A 19 -21.97 -36.74 15.67
N VAL A 20 -21.40 -37.90 15.38
CA VAL A 20 -20.62 -38.11 14.16
C VAL A 20 -21.47 -37.89 12.88
N TYR A 21 -22.79 -38.05 12.96
CA TYR A 21 -23.70 -37.76 11.85
C TYR A 21 -23.96 -36.26 11.69
N ASP A 22 -24.10 -35.52 12.78
CA ASP A 22 -24.25 -34.06 12.74
C ASP A 22 -22.98 -33.40 12.17
N LEU A 23 -21.81 -33.97 12.45
CA LEU A 23 -20.54 -33.51 11.88
C LEU A 23 -20.45 -33.69 10.35
N LEU A 24 -21.36 -34.42 9.70
CA LEU A 24 -21.45 -34.50 8.23
C LEU A 24 -22.16 -33.29 7.61
N GLU A 25 -22.87 -32.50 8.42
CA GLU A 25 -23.58 -31.31 7.96
C GLU A 25 -22.59 -30.13 7.87
N PRO A 26 -22.45 -29.47 6.70
CA PRO A 26 -21.57 -28.32 6.55
C PRO A 26 -21.87 -27.22 7.55
N SER A 27 -23.15 -27.09 7.92
CA SER A 27 -23.66 -26.08 8.84
C SER A 27 -23.03 -26.13 10.25
N ASN A 28 -22.42 -27.26 10.62
CA ASN A 28 -21.81 -27.47 11.93
C ASN A 28 -20.31 -27.16 11.95
N TRP A 29 -19.77 -26.64 10.86
CA TRP A 29 -18.36 -26.30 10.71
C TRP A 29 -18.18 -24.84 10.40
N VAL A 30 -17.14 -24.25 10.98
CA VAL A 30 -16.84 -22.83 10.85
C VAL A 30 -15.39 -22.58 10.51
N HIS A 31 -15.13 -21.51 9.77
CA HIS A 31 -13.78 -21.00 9.53
C HIS A 31 -13.24 -20.37 10.80
N HIS A 32 -12.12 -20.87 11.32
CA HIS A 32 -11.46 -20.23 12.47
C HIS A 32 -10.61 -19.01 12.04
N THR A 33 -10.03 -19.04 10.84
CA THR A 33 -9.17 -17.96 10.32
C THR A 33 -10.01 -16.87 9.63
N PRO A 34 -9.68 -15.57 9.76
CA PRO A 34 -10.39 -14.51 9.04
C PRO A 34 -10.30 -14.66 7.52
N SER A 35 -11.38 -14.28 6.83
CA SER A 35 -11.43 -14.30 5.37
C SER A 35 -10.42 -13.32 4.75
N ILE A 36 -9.79 -13.75 3.65
CA ILE A 36 -8.88 -12.93 2.83
C ILE A 36 -9.68 -12.31 1.69
N THR A 37 -9.60 -10.98 1.57
CA THR A 37 -10.29 -10.20 0.54
C THR A 37 -9.55 -10.26 -0.81
N GLU A 38 -10.19 -9.76 -1.87
CA GLU A 38 -9.57 -9.67 -3.21
C GLU A 38 -8.32 -8.78 -3.23
N LYS A 39 -8.21 -7.85 -2.27
CA LYS A 39 -7.01 -7.00 -2.05
C LYS A 39 -5.82 -7.79 -1.44
N GLY A 40 -5.99 -9.07 -1.13
CA GLY A 40 -4.96 -9.93 -0.55
C GLY A 40 -4.73 -9.72 0.94
N VAL A 41 -5.61 -8.99 1.63
CA VAL A 41 -5.55 -8.74 3.08
C VAL A 41 -6.87 -9.12 3.74
N THR A 42 -6.89 -9.28 5.07
CA THR A 42 -8.16 -9.54 5.79
C THR A 42 -9.03 -8.29 5.83
N GLN A 43 -10.34 -8.44 6.02
CA GLN A 43 -11.29 -7.31 6.11
C GLN A 43 -10.87 -6.23 7.13
N ALA A 44 -10.31 -6.64 8.28
CA ALA A 44 -9.79 -5.70 9.26
C ALA A 44 -8.68 -4.76 8.70
N TRP A 45 -7.89 -5.25 7.74
CA TRP A 45 -6.84 -4.46 7.08
C TRP A 45 -7.37 -3.66 5.89
N THR A 46 -8.39 -4.14 5.16
CA THR A 46 -9.00 -3.34 4.09
C THR A 46 -9.59 -2.05 4.64
N ASN A 47 -10.26 -2.12 5.78
CA ASN A 47 -10.89 -0.95 6.41
C ASN A 47 -9.84 0.08 6.85
N ILE A 48 -8.64 -0.36 7.28
CA ILE A 48 -7.52 0.53 7.60
C ILE A 48 -6.97 1.19 6.33
N ILE A 49 -6.79 0.44 5.24
CA ILE A 49 -6.27 0.98 3.98
C ILE A 49 -7.23 2.04 3.43
N GLU A 50 -8.53 1.74 3.43
CA GLU A 50 -9.57 2.65 2.92
C GLU A 50 -9.72 3.89 3.81
N SER A 51 -9.71 3.75 5.14
CA SER A 51 -9.70 4.91 6.04
C SER A 51 -8.39 5.71 6.01
N GLY A 52 -7.27 5.09 5.63
CA GLY A 52 -5.99 5.75 5.43
C GLY A 52 -5.94 6.60 4.15
N GLU A 53 -6.63 6.19 3.09
CA GLU A 53 -6.80 6.99 1.87
C GLU A 53 -7.57 8.29 2.15
N ASP A 54 -8.54 8.27 3.06
CA ASP A 54 -9.24 9.47 3.53
C ASP A 54 -8.35 10.40 4.38
N LEU A 55 -7.32 9.86 5.06
CA LEU A 55 -6.38 10.62 5.90
C LEU A 55 -5.18 11.19 5.13
N GLN A 56 -4.85 10.66 3.94
CA GLN A 56 -3.77 11.20 3.11
C GLN A 56 -4.03 12.61 2.58
N GLN A 57 -5.25 13.15 2.70
CA GLN A 57 -5.52 14.57 2.44
C GLN A 57 -5.18 15.51 3.61
N LYS A 58 -4.87 15.00 4.82
CA LYS A 58 -4.54 15.83 5.98
C LYS A 58 -3.53 15.16 6.92
N SER A 59 -2.25 15.35 6.67
CA SER A 59 -1.22 15.73 7.67
C SER A 59 0.17 15.20 7.31
N GLY A 60 1.14 16.12 7.20
CA GLY A 60 2.56 15.79 7.12
C GLY A 60 3.12 15.55 8.52
N SER A 61 3.04 14.31 9.01
CA SER A 61 3.89 13.79 10.10
C SER A 61 3.64 12.29 10.25
N ILE A 62 4.46 11.47 9.59
CA ILE A 62 4.43 10.01 9.73
C ILE A 62 5.23 9.65 10.98
N GLU A 63 4.54 9.42 12.09
CA GLU A 63 5.13 8.80 13.28
C GLU A 63 5.10 7.27 13.10
N TYR A 64 6.28 6.67 12.87
CA TYR A 64 6.45 5.22 12.74
C TYR A 64 6.28 4.54 14.11
N GLY A 65 5.04 4.26 14.48
CA GLY A 65 4.71 3.66 15.77
C GLY A 65 3.31 3.08 15.82
N CYS A 66 2.85 2.41 14.75
CA CYS A 66 1.51 1.82 14.75
C CYS A 66 1.48 0.53 15.59
N LYS A 67 1.40 0.67 16.92
CA LYS A 67 0.80 -0.35 17.79
C LYS A 67 -0.70 -0.36 17.47
N ILE A 68 -1.08 -1.10 16.43
CA ILE A 68 -2.49 -1.39 16.16
C ILE A 68 -3.00 -2.28 17.29
N ARG A 69 -3.44 -1.66 18.38
CA ARG A 69 -4.44 -2.27 19.26
C ARG A 69 -5.75 -2.16 18.50
N MET A 70 -6.13 -3.24 17.82
CA MET A 70 -7.51 -3.41 17.38
C MET A 70 -8.36 -3.46 18.66
N ASN A 71 -8.82 -2.31 19.13
CA ASN A 71 -9.93 -2.25 20.06
C ASN A 71 -11.14 -2.67 19.23
N LEU A 72 -11.40 -3.97 19.17
CA LEU A 72 -12.64 -4.52 18.64
C LEU A 72 -13.76 -4.16 19.62
N GLU A 73 -14.11 -2.88 19.68
CA GLU A 73 -15.43 -2.52 20.16
C GLU A 73 -16.38 -3.10 19.13
N ILE A 74 -17.09 -4.15 19.55
CA ILE A 74 -18.20 -4.77 18.84
C ILE A 74 -19.27 -3.66 18.71
N GLY A 75 -19.10 -2.81 17.70
CA GLY A 75 -20.07 -1.82 17.31
C GLY A 75 -21.32 -2.57 16.90
N ARG A 76 -22.38 -2.45 17.72
CA ARG A 76 -23.75 -2.70 17.29
C ARG A 76 -24.03 -1.77 16.11
N GLY A 77 -23.80 -2.24 14.90
CA GLY A 77 -24.12 -1.56 13.66
C GLY A 77 -24.30 -2.62 12.58
N ASP A 78 -25.51 -2.68 12.03
CA ASP A 78 -25.90 -3.59 10.97
C ASP A 78 -24.85 -3.66 9.84
N GLY A 79 -24.32 -4.85 9.58
CA GLY A 79 -23.87 -5.24 8.24
C GLY A 79 -22.40 -5.55 8.00
N ASP A 80 -21.46 -5.16 8.88
CA ASP A 80 -20.02 -5.35 8.59
C ASP A 80 -19.27 -6.03 9.75
N GLN A 81 -19.90 -7.08 10.27
CA GLN A 81 -19.28 -7.93 11.26
C GLN A 81 -18.24 -8.80 10.57
N LEU A 82 -16.95 -8.50 10.83
CA LEU A 82 -15.81 -9.34 10.49
C LEU A 82 -16.22 -10.80 10.61
N GLU A 83 -16.35 -11.50 9.48
CA GLU A 83 -16.99 -12.81 9.38
C GLU A 83 -16.06 -13.93 9.88
N ILE A 84 -15.62 -13.79 11.12
CA ILE A 84 -14.93 -14.80 11.88
C ILE A 84 -15.98 -15.86 12.24
N PHE A 85 -15.63 -17.14 12.13
CA PHE A 85 -16.55 -18.26 12.32
C PHE A 85 -17.70 -18.32 11.30
N ARG A 86 -17.47 -17.85 10.08
CA ARG A 86 -18.38 -18.13 8.96
C ARG A 86 -18.54 -19.63 8.79
N ASN A 87 -19.79 -20.05 8.64
CA ASN A 87 -20.18 -21.42 8.38
C ASN A 87 -19.70 -21.93 7.01
N LEU A 88 -19.22 -23.18 6.92
CA LEU A 88 -18.83 -23.81 5.66
C LEU A 88 -20.03 -23.97 4.70
N SER A 89 -21.26 -23.98 5.18
CA SER A 89 -22.47 -23.98 4.33
C SER A 89 -22.58 -22.74 3.43
N ASN A 90 -21.97 -21.64 3.85
CA ASN A 90 -22.04 -20.35 3.15
C ASN A 90 -20.89 -20.18 2.13
N ASP A 91 -20.03 -21.20 1.99
CA ASP A 91 -18.93 -21.15 1.04
C ASP A 91 -19.43 -21.31 -0.40
N ALA A 92 -18.75 -20.62 -1.32
CA ALA A 92 -19.13 -20.58 -2.72
C ALA A 92 -18.92 -21.93 -3.42
N TYR A 93 -19.93 -22.34 -4.19
CA TYR A 93 -19.84 -23.49 -5.08
C TYR A 93 -18.95 -23.19 -6.28
N MET A 94 -18.27 -24.21 -6.79
CA MET A 94 -17.53 -24.10 -8.04
C MET A 94 -18.27 -24.81 -9.15
N GLY A 95 -19.07 -24.05 -9.90
CA GLY A 95 -20.04 -24.63 -10.82
C GLY A 95 -21.05 -25.48 -10.04
N GLU A 96 -21.12 -26.77 -10.34
CA GLU A 96 -22.00 -27.72 -9.65
C GLU A 96 -21.34 -28.42 -8.45
N MET A 97 -20.03 -28.25 -8.24
CA MET A 97 -19.29 -28.96 -7.19
C MET A 97 -19.34 -28.17 -5.86
N PRO A 98 -19.73 -28.82 -4.74
CA PRO A 98 -19.69 -28.18 -3.44
C PRO A 98 -18.25 -27.87 -3.01
N PRO A 99 -18.03 -26.81 -2.21
CA PRO A 99 -16.69 -26.42 -1.76
C PRO A 99 -16.01 -27.48 -0.87
N TRP A 100 -16.82 -28.23 -0.13
CA TRP A 100 -16.40 -29.23 0.84
C TRP A 100 -17.12 -30.55 0.61
N LYS A 101 -16.44 -31.66 0.90
CA LYS A 101 -17.04 -32.99 0.92
C LYS A 101 -16.84 -33.61 2.30
N PHE A 102 -17.91 -34.20 2.83
CA PHE A 102 -17.98 -34.79 4.16
C PHE A 102 -18.19 -36.29 4.04
N GLU A 103 -17.38 -37.09 4.73
CA GLU A 103 -17.44 -38.54 4.70
C GLU A 103 -17.07 -39.15 6.06
N LEU A 104 -17.64 -40.30 6.39
CA LEU A 104 -17.20 -41.10 7.53
C LEU A 104 -15.97 -41.93 7.16
N THR A 105 -15.03 -42.08 8.10
CA THR A 105 -13.88 -43.00 7.93
C THR A 105 -14.34 -44.44 7.73
N ASN A 106 -15.37 -44.86 8.46
CA ASN A 106 -15.96 -46.18 8.34
C ASN A 106 -17.48 -46.05 8.14
N ARG A 107 -18.00 -46.69 7.08
CA ARG A 107 -19.42 -46.65 6.74
C ARG A 107 -20.25 -47.73 7.45
N PHE A 108 -19.61 -48.71 8.08
CA PHE A 108 -20.28 -49.90 8.62
C PHE A 108 -20.26 -49.99 10.15
N ASP A 109 -19.20 -49.49 10.81
CA ASP A 109 -19.11 -49.43 12.27
C ASP A 109 -19.01 -47.99 12.74
N HIS A 110 -20.13 -47.49 13.26
CA HIS A 110 -20.28 -46.10 13.71
C HIS A 110 -19.80 -45.88 15.14
N THR A 111 -19.42 -46.94 15.88
CA THR A 111 -18.95 -46.83 17.27
C THR A 111 -17.53 -46.26 17.38
N ASN A 112 -16.72 -46.44 16.34
CA ASN A 112 -15.34 -45.96 16.27
C ASN A 112 -15.04 -45.27 14.93
N SER A 113 -16.00 -44.46 14.47
CA SER A 113 -15.89 -43.68 13.24
C SER A 113 -15.52 -42.22 13.52
N TYR A 114 -14.86 -41.60 12.55
CA TYR A 114 -14.59 -40.16 12.55
C TYR A 114 -15.28 -39.51 11.36
N ALA A 115 -15.72 -38.27 11.54
CA ALA A 115 -16.13 -37.42 10.42
C ALA A 115 -14.87 -36.83 9.77
N THR A 116 -14.78 -36.96 8.45
CA THR A 116 -13.69 -36.42 7.65
C THR A 116 -14.24 -35.40 6.67
N ILE A 117 -13.50 -34.32 6.50
CA ILE A 117 -13.77 -33.26 5.55
C ILE A 117 -12.60 -33.14 4.62
N ARG A 118 -12.89 -32.90 3.35
CA ARG A 118 -11.90 -32.52 2.36
C ARG A 118 -12.37 -31.31 1.59
N SER A 119 -11.44 -30.39 1.32
CA SER A 119 -11.71 -29.28 0.41
C SER A 119 -11.67 -29.78 -1.03
N ASN A 120 -12.68 -29.40 -1.82
CA ASN A 120 -12.64 -29.58 -3.26
C ASN A 120 -11.92 -28.42 -3.96
N LEU A 121 -11.91 -27.22 -3.33
CA LEU A 121 -11.19 -26.04 -3.82
C LEU A 121 -9.67 -26.17 -3.68
N TRP A 122 -9.22 -26.73 -2.57
CA TRP A 122 -7.81 -26.94 -2.26
C TRP A 122 -7.54 -28.42 -2.04
N PRO A 123 -7.32 -29.20 -3.12
CA PRO A 123 -7.00 -30.61 -3.02
C PRO A 123 -5.78 -30.82 -2.10
N GLY A 124 -5.98 -31.62 -1.05
CA GLY A 124 -4.98 -31.85 0.00
C GLY A 124 -5.34 -31.24 1.35
N ALA A 125 -6.30 -30.31 1.42
CA ALA A 125 -6.83 -29.82 2.69
C ALA A 125 -7.82 -30.84 3.27
N HIS A 126 -7.52 -31.30 4.49
CA HIS A 126 -8.32 -32.28 5.21
C HIS A 126 -8.56 -31.83 6.65
N ALA A 127 -9.74 -32.13 7.17
CA ALA A 127 -10.04 -32.04 8.60
C ALA A 127 -10.68 -33.33 9.07
N VAL A 128 -10.45 -33.69 10.32
CA VAL A 128 -11.03 -34.87 10.97
C VAL A 128 -11.57 -34.43 12.31
N ALA A 129 -12.78 -34.88 12.63
CA ALA A 129 -13.37 -34.64 13.94
C ALA A 129 -14.09 -35.86 14.49
N ARG A 130 -14.09 -35.95 15.82
CA ARG A 130 -14.92 -36.85 16.60
C ARG A 130 -15.05 -36.27 18.00
N GLU A 131 -16.28 -36.08 18.46
CA GLU A 131 -16.55 -35.55 19.80
C GLU A 131 -15.77 -34.23 20.01
N ASN A 132 -14.86 -34.18 20.99
CA ASN A 132 -14.02 -33.01 21.29
C ASN A 132 -12.65 -33.02 20.60
N LEU A 133 -12.37 -34.02 19.76
CA LEU A 133 -11.14 -34.12 19.00
C LEU A 133 -11.37 -33.53 17.61
N LEU A 134 -10.58 -32.53 17.26
CA LEU A 134 -10.56 -31.94 15.93
C LEU A 134 -9.12 -31.66 15.53
N ASP A 135 -8.76 -32.09 14.33
CA ASP A 135 -7.47 -31.78 13.73
C ASP A 135 -7.65 -31.51 12.23
N TYR A 136 -6.77 -30.69 11.67
CA TYR A 136 -6.80 -30.34 10.26
C TYR A 136 -5.38 -30.15 9.72
N THR A 137 -5.18 -30.58 8.48
CA THR A 137 -3.87 -30.57 7.86
C THR A 137 -4.00 -30.34 6.35
N TYR A 138 -2.93 -29.81 5.77
CA TYR A 138 -2.80 -29.68 4.33
C TYR A 138 -1.64 -30.53 3.81
N HIS A 139 -1.94 -31.45 2.90
CA HIS A 139 -0.95 -32.25 2.19
C HIS A 139 -1.26 -32.22 0.69
N GLY A 140 -0.59 -31.36 -0.06
CA GLY A 140 -0.84 -31.20 -1.48
C GLY A 140 0.17 -30.30 -2.17
N TRP A 141 -0.08 -30.04 -3.46
CA TRP A 141 0.84 -29.31 -4.34
C TRP A 141 0.76 -27.78 -4.22
N GLY A 142 -0.17 -27.25 -3.42
CA GLY A 142 -0.45 -25.81 -3.39
C GLY A 142 -1.22 -25.29 -4.61
N HIS A 143 -1.82 -26.18 -5.42
CA HIS A 143 -2.62 -25.80 -6.57
C HIS A 143 -4.10 -25.72 -6.21
N LYS A 144 -4.69 -24.54 -6.44
CA LYS A 144 -6.13 -24.33 -6.37
C LYS A 144 -6.81 -25.08 -7.51
N TRP A 145 -7.86 -25.82 -7.19
CA TRP A 145 -8.70 -26.43 -8.22
C TRP A 145 -9.54 -25.35 -8.90
N GLY A 146 -9.68 -25.45 -10.21
CA GLY A 146 -10.52 -24.57 -11.01
C GLY A 146 -11.05 -25.31 -12.24
N ALA A 147 -12.30 -25.01 -12.62
CA ALA A 147 -12.92 -25.60 -13.81
C ALA A 147 -12.21 -25.18 -15.11
N PHE A 148 -11.59 -23.99 -15.10
CA PHE A 148 -10.77 -23.49 -16.19
C PHE A 148 -9.30 -23.49 -15.78
N SER A 149 -8.42 -23.91 -16.69
CA SER A 149 -6.98 -23.81 -16.51
C SER A 149 -6.56 -22.37 -16.26
N PHE A 150 -5.45 -22.20 -15.54
CA PHE A 150 -4.83 -20.89 -15.33
C PHE A 150 -4.65 -20.17 -16.67
N THR A 151 -5.31 -19.03 -16.82
CA THR A 151 -5.12 -18.14 -17.96
C THR A 151 -3.89 -17.30 -17.70
N VAL A 152 -2.88 -17.44 -18.56
CA VAL A 152 -1.72 -16.54 -18.53
C VAL A 152 -2.24 -15.13 -18.74
N GLN A 153 -1.99 -14.25 -17.77
CA GLN A 153 -2.39 -12.86 -17.90
C GLN A 153 -1.73 -12.31 -19.16
N PRO A 154 -2.51 -11.68 -20.08
CA PRO A 154 -1.91 -11.05 -21.23
C PRO A 154 -0.89 -10.04 -20.69
N LEU A 155 0.28 -9.99 -21.33
CA LEU A 155 1.27 -8.97 -21.04
C LEU A 155 0.52 -7.64 -21.02
N SER A 156 0.50 -6.94 -19.87
CA SER A 156 -0.15 -5.64 -19.78
C SER A 156 0.42 -4.83 -20.92
N GLY A 157 -0.40 -4.60 -21.96
CA GLY A 157 0.07 -3.99 -23.20
C GLY A 157 0.84 -2.76 -22.81
N TYR A 158 2.06 -2.62 -23.33
CA TYR A 158 2.98 -1.53 -23.01
C TYR A 158 2.17 -0.23 -23.06
N GLN A 159 1.73 0.23 -21.89
CA GLN A 159 0.92 1.42 -21.81
C GLN A 159 1.96 2.49 -22.02
N LEU A 160 2.08 2.95 -23.26
CA LEU A 160 3.03 3.97 -23.65
C LEU A 160 2.74 5.12 -22.68
N SER A 161 3.62 5.29 -21.70
CA SER A 161 3.52 6.39 -20.75
C SER A 161 3.33 7.61 -21.62
N ASN A 162 2.25 8.37 -21.39
CA ASN A 162 1.98 9.58 -22.15
C ASN A 162 3.31 10.30 -22.33
N PHE A 163 3.76 10.44 -23.58
CA PHE A 163 5.02 11.12 -23.83
C PHE A 163 4.97 12.44 -23.09
N TYR A 164 6.08 12.80 -22.45
CA TYR A 164 6.23 14.13 -21.88
C TYR A 164 5.81 15.11 -22.99
N LYS A 165 4.74 15.88 -22.74
CA LYS A 165 4.39 16.96 -23.65
C LYS A 165 5.50 17.99 -23.49
N ASP A 166 6.53 17.89 -24.30
CA ASP A 166 7.47 18.99 -24.46
C ASP A 166 6.63 20.18 -24.92
N ASP A 167 6.57 21.20 -24.08
CA ASP A 167 5.94 22.46 -24.44
C ASP A 167 6.90 23.16 -25.41
N ILE A 168 6.79 22.79 -26.69
CA ILE A 168 7.67 23.21 -27.81
C ILE A 168 7.76 24.75 -27.95
N GLY A 169 7.00 25.52 -27.17
CA GLY A 169 7.04 26.98 -27.13
C GLY A 169 7.99 27.62 -26.08
N MET A 170 8.59 26.86 -25.16
CA MET A 170 9.37 27.45 -24.04
C MET A 170 10.81 27.88 -24.41
N THR A 171 11.36 27.40 -25.52
CA THR A 171 12.69 27.79 -26.01
C THR A 171 12.58 28.50 -27.35
N THR A 172 12.30 29.80 -27.32
CA THR A 172 12.51 30.67 -28.48
C THR A 172 13.89 31.30 -28.36
N GLU A 173 14.70 31.19 -29.41
CA GLU A 173 15.97 31.91 -29.54
C GLU A 173 15.68 33.42 -29.54
N MET A 174 16.35 34.18 -28.67
CA MET A 174 16.29 35.65 -28.77
C MET A 174 16.96 36.06 -30.08
N GLY A 175 16.31 36.89 -30.88
CA GLY A 175 16.89 37.40 -32.13
C GLY A 175 18.18 38.18 -31.88
N ASP A 176 19.06 38.19 -32.89
CA ASP A 176 20.29 38.98 -32.86
C ASP A 176 19.99 40.47 -32.63
N PRO A 177 20.82 41.19 -31.84
CA PRO A 177 20.64 42.62 -31.62
C PRO A 177 20.71 43.38 -32.95
N THR A 178 19.96 44.47 -33.06
CA THR A 178 19.98 45.31 -34.25
C THR A 178 21.25 46.18 -34.29
N PRO A 179 21.67 46.67 -35.48
CA PRO A 179 22.81 47.59 -35.58
C PRO A 179 22.67 48.85 -34.72
N GLU A 180 21.44 49.33 -34.52
CA GLU A 180 21.13 50.45 -33.62
C GLU A 180 21.42 50.12 -32.16
N ASP A 181 21.02 48.93 -31.69
CA ASP A 181 21.27 48.45 -30.32
C ASP A 181 22.79 48.30 -30.06
N GLU A 182 23.55 47.84 -31.05
CA GLU A 182 25.01 47.75 -30.96
C GLU A 182 25.66 49.14 -30.83
N LEU A 183 25.19 50.13 -31.58
CA LEU A 183 25.69 51.50 -31.49
C LEU A 183 25.39 52.13 -30.13
N GLU A 184 24.19 51.91 -29.59
CA GLU A 184 23.83 52.38 -28.25
C GLU A 184 24.69 51.69 -27.18
N TYR A 185 24.89 50.38 -27.28
CA TYR A 185 25.78 49.63 -26.40
C TYR A 185 27.22 50.18 -26.44
N LEU A 186 27.77 50.41 -27.64
CA LEU A 186 29.10 50.99 -27.82
C LEU A 186 29.22 52.39 -27.20
N ALA A 187 28.18 53.21 -27.32
CA ALA A 187 28.13 54.54 -26.69
C ALA A 187 28.15 54.42 -25.15
N ILE A 188 27.36 53.51 -24.57
CA ILE A 188 27.34 53.23 -23.13
C ILE A 188 28.71 52.74 -22.65
N VAL A 189 29.34 51.83 -23.38
CA VAL A 189 30.68 51.29 -23.07
C VAL A 189 31.73 52.41 -23.11
N ASN A 190 31.71 53.27 -24.12
CA ASN A 190 32.66 54.38 -24.24
C ASN A 190 32.46 55.42 -23.12
N LYS A 191 31.21 55.75 -22.78
CA LYS A 191 30.91 56.63 -21.64
C LYS A 191 31.39 56.05 -20.31
N ARG A 192 31.27 54.72 -20.11
CA ARG A 192 31.85 54.03 -18.94
C ARG A 192 33.36 54.09 -18.93
N LYS A 193 34.03 53.86 -20.08
CA LYS A 193 35.49 54.00 -20.20
C LYS A 193 35.94 55.43 -19.88
N GLU A 194 35.27 56.44 -20.40
CA GLU A 194 35.58 57.84 -20.12
C GLU A 194 35.38 58.19 -18.64
N ARG A 195 34.27 57.75 -18.01
CA ARG A 195 34.09 57.90 -16.55
C ARG A 195 35.18 57.20 -15.77
N ARG A 196 35.63 56.02 -16.20
CA ARG A 196 36.74 55.30 -15.55
C ARG A 196 38.07 56.05 -15.72
N SER A 197 38.35 56.61 -16.89
CA SER A 197 39.53 57.45 -17.15
C SER A 197 39.48 58.75 -16.35
N ARG A 198 38.35 59.45 -16.31
CA ARG A 198 38.15 60.65 -15.48
C ARG A 198 38.28 60.33 -13.98
N ARG A 199 37.79 59.17 -13.53
CA ARG A 199 38.02 58.69 -12.15
C ARG A 199 39.49 58.41 -11.89
N LYS A 200 40.23 57.80 -12.82
CA LYS A 200 41.69 57.59 -12.69
C LYS A 200 42.47 58.91 -12.66
N ILE A 201 42.08 59.90 -13.48
CA ILE A 201 42.69 61.23 -13.49
C ILE A 201 42.39 61.97 -12.18
N ASN A 202 41.15 61.89 -11.68
CA ASN A 202 40.77 62.49 -10.40
C ASN A 202 41.35 61.76 -9.17
N ALA A 203 41.71 60.47 -9.30
CA ALA A 203 42.45 59.72 -8.28
C ALA A 203 43.96 60.04 -8.28
N LEU A 204 44.47 60.71 -9.31
CA LEU A 204 45.84 61.26 -9.37
C LEU A 204 45.87 62.72 -8.92
N ARG A 205 45.14 63.08 -7.86
CA ARG A 205 45.46 64.31 -7.10
C ARG A 205 46.77 64.07 -6.36
N PRO A 206 47.72 65.03 -6.34
CA PRO A 206 48.90 64.90 -5.50
C PRO A 206 48.44 64.72 -4.05
N PHE A 207 48.97 63.68 -3.40
CA PHE A 207 48.69 63.36 -2.00
C PHE A 207 49.03 64.58 -1.14
N SER A 208 48.01 65.26 -0.63
CA SER A 208 48.12 66.27 0.41
C SER A 208 47.91 65.57 1.74
N ALA A 209 48.91 65.60 2.62
CA ALA A 209 48.87 64.95 3.95
C ALA A 209 47.91 65.64 4.96
N ALA A 210 46.87 66.33 4.47
CA ALA A 210 45.87 67.03 5.27
C ALA A 210 44.46 66.43 5.14
N ASP A 211 44.26 65.44 4.26
CA ASP A 211 42.99 64.72 4.10
C ASP A 211 43.11 63.33 4.77
N GLU A 212 43.56 63.29 6.01
CA GLU A 212 43.18 62.21 6.93
C GLU A 212 41.81 62.60 7.48
N ASP A 213 40.75 61.97 6.96
CA ASP A 213 39.65 61.41 7.75
C ASP A 213 38.42 61.14 6.85
N GLU A 214 37.81 59.99 7.10
CA GLU A 214 36.46 59.57 6.66
C GLU A 214 36.35 59.19 5.16
N GLU A 215 36.07 57.96 4.72
CA GLU A 215 35.09 57.01 5.22
C GLU A 215 35.40 55.57 4.79
N ARG A 216 35.07 54.68 5.71
CA ARG A 216 34.99 53.23 5.58
C ARG A 216 33.61 52.89 4.99
N ILE A 217 33.54 52.40 3.74
CA ILE A 217 32.29 51.88 3.16
C ILE A 217 32.56 50.42 2.73
N LEU A 218 32.26 49.46 3.60
CA LEU A 218 31.03 48.64 3.62
C LEU A 218 30.80 47.86 2.31
N ASN A 219 31.41 46.68 2.23
CA ASN A 219 30.95 45.60 1.38
C ASN A 219 29.68 45.01 2.03
N GLN A 220 28.51 45.41 1.56
CA GLN A 220 27.29 44.63 1.72
C GLN A 220 26.84 44.21 0.33
N HIS A 221 27.01 42.93 0.04
CA HIS A 221 26.29 42.25 -1.02
C HIS A 221 25.03 41.68 -0.38
N ASP A 222 23.89 42.28 -0.69
CA ASP A 222 22.59 41.65 -0.48
C ASP A 222 22.35 40.64 -1.61
N TYR A 223 22.08 39.39 -1.23
CA TYR A 223 21.50 38.38 -2.11
C TYR A 223 20.05 38.18 -1.63
N GLU A 224 19.09 38.49 -2.50
CA GLU A 224 17.74 37.90 -2.44
C GLU A 224 17.78 36.48 -3.01
#